data_AF-A0A2H1H3G0-F1
#
_entry.id   AF-A0A2H1H3G0-F1
#
_cell.length_a   1.000
_cell.length_b   1.000
_cell.length_c   1.000
_cell.angle_alpha   90.00
_cell.angle_beta   90.00
_cell.angle_gamma   90.00
#
_symmetry.space_group_name_H-M   'P 1'
#
loop_
_entity.id
_entity.type
_entity.pdbx_description
1 polymer ?
#
loop_
_entity_poly.entity_id
_entity_poly.type
_entity_poly.pdbx_seq_one_letter_code
_entity_poly.pdbx_strand_id
1 'polypeptide(L)'
;MDDWTATALFSPSKARAQQAQAKDWAAVDAWLSRRYGSRIPSFERNEDTLQALLTLANLNENADEQRASVERVQKSALQALGRKQDGLQGEVMQGVEKELKGVDSLDVLAEMGVVLNCGSGDVARLGKEIVSLGVEEFEIVQQVKRAEAQLEALKREQRRITALLEDLRGEDYKAPSDIVEDTAEWMRLAKHLKAKVAEYEERLSASKTSSRSIGIEHVQQRMGDVEEQKAALQVLEEELRAFQNLPADARTARAEVERAREGLRRLTTKRDRLFEGLVDPYNR
;
A
#
# COMPACT_ATOMS: atom_id res chain seq x y z
N MET A 1 10.60 -88.88 27.64
CA MET A 1 10.05 -88.07 26.54
C MET A 1 9.26 -86.95 27.20
N ASP A 2 9.28 -85.77 26.58
CA ASP A 2 8.55 -84.55 26.95
C ASP A 2 9.23 -83.60 27.95
N ASP A 3 10.29 -82.94 27.49
CA ASP A 3 10.84 -81.72 28.11
C ASP A 3 11.28 -80.68 27.05
N TRP A 4 10.64 -80.72 25.86
CA TRP A 4 11.01 -79.89 24.69
C TRP A 4 9.99 -78.81 24.32
N THR A 5 8.93 -78.61 25.12
CA THR A 5 7.87 -77.64 24.79
C THR A 5 7.91 -76.36 25.65
N ALA A 6 8.59 -76.36 26.80
CA ALA A 6 8.57 -75.19 27.71
C ALA A 6 9.57 -74.09 27.33
N THR A 7 10.75 -74.44 26.80
CA THR A 7 11.85 -73.46 26.60
C THR A 7 11.73 -72.67 25.29
N ALA A 8 10.92 -73.13 24.32
CA ALA A 8 10.66 -72.43 23.07
C ALA A 8 9.48 -71.42 23.14
N LEU A 9 8.68 -71.46 24.21
CA LEU A 9 7.50 -70.61 24.37
C LEU A 9 7.79 -69.25 25.01
N PHE A 10 8.95 -69.06 25.63
CA PHE A 10 9.32 -67.79 26.27
C PHE A 10 10.75 -67.39 25.92
N SER A 11 10.96 -66.89 24.69
CA SER A 11 12.11 -66.03 24.43
C SER A 11 11.93 -64.76 25.28
N PRO A 12 12.90 -64.37 26.14
CA PRO A 12 12.81 -63.18 26.98
C PRO A 12 12.47 -61.90 26.19
N SER A 13 12.84 -61.84 24.91
CA SER A 13 12.50 -60.75 24.01
C SER A 13 11.03 -60.73 23.61
N LYS A 14 10.41 -61.89 23.35
CA LYS A 14 8.96 -62.00 23.08
C LYS A 14 8.13 -61.72 24.33
N ALA A 15 8.57 -62.22 25.48
CA ALA A 15 7.91 -61.95 26.76
C ALA A 15 7.93 -60.45 27.10
N ARG A 16 9.05 -59.75 26.87
CA ARG A 16 9.14 -58.29 27.04
C ARG A 16 8.24 -57.52 26.07
N ALA A 17 8.17 -57.94 24.80
CA ALA A 17 7.29 -57.30 23.82
C ALA A 17 5.81 -57.46 24.18
N GLN A 18 5.40 -58.66 24.60
CA GLN A 18 4.03 -58.91 25.08
C GLN A 18 3.72 -58.13 26.37
N GLN A 19 4.69 -58.02 27.28
CA GLN A 19 4.53 -57.23 28.51
C GLN A 19 4.41 -55.73 28.22
N ALA A 20 5.14 -55.20 27.24
CA ALA A 20 5.03 -53.82 26.79
C ALA A 20 3.67 -53.55 26.15
N GLN A 21 3.24 -54.40 25.20
CA GLN A 21 1.90 -54.31 24.61
C GLN A 21 0.78 -54.41 25.65
N ALA A 22 0.91 -55.31 26.63
CA ALA A 22 -0.07 -55.44 27.72
C ALA A 22 -0.14 -54.16 28.58
N LYS A 23 1.00 -53.50 28.81
CA LYS A 23 1.05 -52.22 29.53
C LYS A 23 0.40 -51.09 28.73
N ASP A 24 0.64 -51.07 27.42
CA ASP A 24 0.05 -50.07 26.53
C ASP A 24 -1.47 -50.24 26.40
N TRP A 25 -1.96 -51.49 26.34
CA TRP A 25 -3.40 -51.78 26.42
C TRP A 25 -4.02 -51.37 27.75
N ALA A 26 -3.33 -51.58 28.87
CA ALA A 26 -3.79 -51.11 30.18
C ALA A 26 -3.89 -49.58 30.25
N ALA A 27 -2.98 -48.86 29.59
CA ALA A 27 -3.04 -47.40 29.49
C ALA A 27 -4.24 -46.93 28.65
N VAL A 28 -4.50 -47.58 27.51
CA VAL A 28 -5.68 -47.31 26.68
C VAL A 28 -6.99 -47.61 27.42
N ASP A 29 -7.08 -48.73 28.14
CA ASP A 29 -8.26 -49.10 28.93
C ASP A 29 -8.50 -48.09 30.08
N ALA A 30 -7.44 -47.63 30.74
CA ALA A 30 -7.52 -46.57 31.76
C ALA A 30 -7.97 -45.23 31.17
N TRP A 31 -7.49 -44.86 29.97
CA TRP A 31 -7.91 -43.65 29.27
C TRP A 31 -9.37 -43.72 28.81
N LEU A 32 -9.79 -44.84 28.20
CA LEU A 32 -11.17 -45.05 27.75
C LEU A 32 -12.16 -45.07 28.91
N SER A 33 -11.81 -45.72 30.03
CA SER A 33 -12.66 -45.71 31.23
C SER A 33 -12.77 -44.32 31.87
N ARG A 34 -11.71 -43.51 31.82
CA ARG A 34 -11.78 -42.09 32.25
C ARG A 34 -12.70 -41.26 31.37
N ARG A 35 -12.76 -41.53 30.05
CA ARG A 35 -13.55 -40.73 29.09
C ARG A 35 -15.00 -41.18 28.94
N TYR A 36 -15.26 -42.49 28.98
CA TYR A 36 -16.57 -43.08 28.69
C TYR A 36 -17.17 -43.84 29.89
N GLY A 37 -16.47 -43.92 31.02
CA GLY A 37 -16.94 -44.62 32.22
C GLY A 37 -17.12 -46.11 31.95
N SER A 38 -18.31 -46.65 32.26
CA SER A 38 -18.64 -48.08 32.11
C SER A 38 -19.17 -48.48 30.73
N ARG A 39 -19.31 -47.54 29.79
CA ARG A 39 -19.91 -47.77 28.46
C ARG A 39 -18.85 -47.70 27.36
N ILE A 40 -17.86 -48.58 27.41
CA ILE A 40 -16.85 -48.70 26.36
C ILE A 40 -17.40 -49.61 25.25
N PRO A 41 -17.53 -49.14 24.00
CA PRO A 41 -17.92 -49.98 22.87
C PRO A 41 -16.90 -51.11 22.65
N SER A 42 -17.36 -52.29 22.23
CA SER A 42 -16.46 -53.38 21.86
C SER A 42 -15.73 -53.04 20.55
N PHE A 43 -14.42 -53.24 20.51
CA PHE A 43 -13.59 -53.06 19.31
C PHE A 43 -12.54 -54.16 19.22
N GLU A 44 -12.00 -54.37 18.03
CA GLU A 44 -10.97 -55.38 17.77
C GLU A 44 -9.63 -54.96 18.37
N ARG A 45 -8.97 -55.85 19.12
CA ARG A 45 -7.65 -55.60 19.72
C ARG A 45 -6.54 -56.05 18.78
N ASN A 46 -6.20 -55.19 17.82
CA ASN A 46 -5.08 -55.38 16.89
C ASN A 46 -3.97 -54.33 17.14
N GLU A 47 -2.75 -54.57 16.66
CA GLU A 47 -1.62 -53.63 16.85
C GLU A 47 -1.92 -52.27 16.22
N ASP A 48 -2.53 -52.24 15.03
CA ASP A 48 -2.94 -51.00 14.36
C ASP A 48 -3.95 -50.20 15.20
N THR A 49 -4.87 -50.90 15.88
CA THR A 49 -5.86 -50.27 16.77
C THR A 49 -5.22 -49.76 18.06
N LEU A 50 -4.20 -50.45 18.59
CA LEU A 50 -3.44 -49.99 19.75
C LEU A 50 -2.71 -48.69 19.42
N GLN A 51 -2.00 -48.64 18.30
CA GLN A 51 -1.29 -47.45 17.84
C GLN A 51 -2.25 -46.28 17.58
N ALA A 52 -3.39 -46.53 16.91
CA ALA A 52 -4.42 -45.51 16.71
C ALA A 52 -5.01 -44.99 18.03
N LEU A 53 -5.26 -45.85 19.02
CA LEU A 53 -5.82 -45.42 20.31
C LEU A 53 -4.80 -44.69 21.17
N LEU A 54 -3.53 -45.09 21.16
CA LEU A 54 -2.47 -44.38 21.88
C LEU A 54 -2.21 -42.99 21.30
N THR A 55 -2.17 -42.88 19.97
CA THR A 55 -2.02 -41.58 19.29
C THR A 55 -3.20 -40.67 19.58
N LEU A 56 -4.43 -41.19 19.54
CA LEU A 56 -5.62 -40.43 19.94
C LEU A 56 -5.62 -40.02 21.41
N ALA A 57 -5.18 -40.91 22.31
CA ALA A 57 -5.08 -40.61 23.73
C ALA A 57 -4.10 -39.45 23.99
N ASN A 58 -2.91 -39.50 23.39
CA ASN A 58 -1.90 -38.46 23.49
C ASN A 58 -2.39 -37.12 22.89
N LEU A 59 -3.02 -37.15 21.71
CA LEU A 59 -3.60 -35.95 21.11
C LEU A 59 -4.71 -35.34 21.96
N ASN A 60 -5.52 -36.18 22.61
CA ASN A 60 -6.59 -35.73 23.51
C ASN A 60 -6.01 -35.07 24.77
N GLU A 61 -5.03 -35.71 25.42
CA GLU A 61 -4.34 -35.17 26.59
C GLU A 61 -3.66 -33.83 26.27
N ASN A 62 -2.94 -33.75 25.14
CA ASN A 62 -2.35 -32.48 24.68
C ASN A 62 -3.43 -31.42 24.45
N ALA A 63 -4.57 -31.76 23.83
CA ALA A 63 -5.65 -30.81 23.60
C ALA A 63 -6.28 -30.31 24.92
N ASP A 64 -6.45 -31.19 25.90
CA ASP A 64 -6.97 -30.83 27.22
C ASP A 64 -5.97 -29.95 28.01
N GLU A 65 -4.66 -30.22 27.91
CA GLU A 65 -3.60 -29.35 28.49
C GLU A 65 -3.56 -27.95 27.86
N GLN A 66 -3.73 -27.87 26.53
CA GLN A 66 -3.82 -26.59 25.82
C GLN A 66 -5.07 -25.81 26.27
N ARG A 67 -6.23 -26.47 26.37
CA ARG A 67 -7.47 -25.85 26.86
C ARG A 67 -7.33 -25.34 28.30
N ALA A 68 -6.77 -26.14 29.19
CA ALA A 68 -6.53 -25.74 30.58
C ALA A 68 -5.57 -24.55 30.69
N SER A 69 -4.58 -24.47 29.81
CA SER A 69 -3.64 -23.35 29.74
C SER A 69 -4.33 -22.07 29.23
N VAL A 70 -5.17 -22.17 28.20
CA VAL A 70 -5.99 -21.06 27.70
C VAL A 70 -6.95 -20.56 28.76
N GLU A 71 -7.67 -21.46 29.46
CA GLU A 71 -8.59 -21.10 30.53
C GLU A 71 -7.86 -20.39 31.68
N ARG A 72 -6.66 -20.84 32.06
CA ARG A 72 -5.84 -20.19 33.08
C ARG A 72 -5.43 -18.78 32.66
N VAL A 73 -5.01 -18.60 31.41
CA VAL A 73 -4.65 -17.29 30.86
C VAL A 73 -5.88 -16.37 30.82
N GLN A 74 -7.03 -16.87 30.36
CA GLN A 74 -8.29 -16.12 30.35
C GLN A 74 -8.72 -15.71 31.75
N LYS A 75 -8.67 -16.63 32.73
CA LYS A 75 -9.01 -16.33 34.13
C LYS A 75 -8.05 -15.30 34.73
N SER A 76 -6.76 -15.39 34.42
CA SER A 76 -5.76 -14.40 34.84
C SER A 76 -6.01 -13.03 34.20
N ALA A 77 -6.32 -12.99 32.90
CA ALA A 77 -6.66 -11.76 32.19
C ALA A 77 -7.94 -11.12 32.74
N LEU A 78 -8.98 -11.92 33.02
CA LEU A 78 -10.21 -11.46 33.66
C LEU A 78 -9.96 -10.95 35.08
N GLN A 79 -9.08 -11.59 35.85
CA GLN A 79 -8.68 -11.11 37.17
C GLN A 79 -7.85 -9.82 37.11
N ALA A 80 -7.01 -9.65 36.09
CA ALA A 80 -6.26 -8.43 35.85
C ALA A 80 -7.19 -7.27 35.43
N LEU A 81 -8.21 -7.55 34.62
CA LEU A 81 -9.28 -6.60 34.28
C LEU A 81 -10.13 -6.25 35.51
N GLY A 82 -10.38 -7.21 36.41
CA GLY A 82 -11.16 -7.00 37.64
C GLY A 82 -10.38 -6.33 38.79
N ARG A 83 -9.04 -6.41 38.83
CA ARG A 83 -8.20 -5.77 39.84
C ARG A 83 -7.85 -4.33 39.43
N LYS A 84 -8.76 -3.40 39.80
CA LYS A 84 -8.68 -1.93 39.78
C LYS A 84 -8.95 -1.24 38.43
N GLN A 85 -10.19 -0.76 38.28
CA GLN A 85 -10.54 0.47 37.53
C GLN A 85 -11.27 1.53 38.39
N ASP A 86 -11.33 1.38 39.72
CA ASP A 86 -12.18 2.22 40.60
C ASP A 86 -11.57 3.57 41.01
N GLY A 87 -11.27 4.46 40.07
CA GLY A 87 -10.97 5.85 40.44
C GLY A 87 -10.65 6.71 39.25
N LEU A 88 -9.40 6.65 38.79
CA LEU A 88 -8.94 7.45 37.64
C LEU A 88 -9.55 6.98 36.31
N GLN A 89 -9.70 5.67 36.12
CA GLN A 89 -10.25 5.13 34.88
C GLN A 89 -11.76 5.33 34.83
N GLY A 90 -12.44 5.18 35.97
CA GLY A 90 -13.85 5.55 36.11
C GLY A 90 -14.13 7.03 35.87
N GLU A 91 -13.30 7.95 36.40
CA GLU A 91 -13.46 9.39 36.17
C GLU A 91 -13.11 9.81 34.73
N VAL A 92 -12.04 9.25 34.14
CA VAL A 92 -11.70 9.47 32.73
C VAL A 92 -12.78 8.90 31.82
N MET A 93 -13.29 7.71 32.13
CA MET A 93 -14.37 7.09 31.34
C MET A 93 -15.69 7.82 31.53
N GLN A 94 -15.98 8.36 32.71
CA GLN A 94 -17.16 9.19 32.96
C GLN A 94 -17.03 10.57 32.28
N GLY A 95 -15.81 11.11 32.16
CA GLY A 95 -15.51 12.30 31.35
C GLY A 95 -15.66 12.05 29.85
N VAL A 96 -15.16 10.93 29.37
CA VAL A 96 -15.32 10.46 27.98
C VAL A 96 -16.79 10.18 27.69
N GLU A 97 -17.53 9.52 28.58
CA GLU A 97 -18.99 9.32 28.48
C GLU A 97 -19.74 10.64 28.42
N LYS A 98 -19.31 11.65 29.19
CA LYS A 98 -19.94 12.97 29.22
C LYS A 98 -19.72 13.75 27.92
N GLU A 99 -18.56 13.58 27.28
CA GLU A 99 -18.27 14.08 25.93
C GLU A 99 -18.93 13.23 24.82
N LEU A 100 -19.14 11.93 25.07
CA LEU A 100 -19.88 11.00 24.20
C LEU A 100 -21.41 11.14 24.33
N LYS A 101 -21.94 12.06 25.17
CA LYS A 101 -23.38 12.37 25.27
C LYS A 101 -24.00 12.98 24.00
N GLY A 102 -23.30 13.00 22.87
CA GLY A 102 -23.92 12.96 21.54
C GLY A 102 -24.35 11.53 21.19
N VAL A 103 -25.24 10.92 21.99
CA VAL A 103 -25.63 9.50 21.89
C VAL A 103 -26.20 9.17 20.50
N ASP A 104 -26.94 10.11 19.91
CA ASP A 104 -27.47 10.01 18.55
C ASP A 104 -26.36 9.79 17.51
N SER A 105 -25.18 10.41 17.68
CA SER A 105 -24.10 10.30 16.70
C SER A 105 -23.42 8.93 16.72
N LEU A 106 -23.36 8.29 17.89
CA LEU A 106 -22.79 6.95 18.05
C LEU A 106 -23.77 5.86 17.64
N ASP A 107 -25.06 6.04 17.94
CA ASP A 107 -26.11 5.16 17.44
C ASP A 107 -26.18 5.22 15.91
N VAL A 108 -26.11 6.41 15.32
CA VAL A 108 -26.02 6.58 13.86
C VAL A 108 -24.74 5.96 13.30
N LEU A 109 -23.58 6.11 13.96
CA LEU A 109 -22.34 5.47 13.51
C LEU A 109 -22.37 3.94 13.64
N ALA A 110 -23.01 3.42 14.67
CA ALA A 110 -23.20 1.99 14.87
C ALA A 110 -24.18 1.42 13.83
N GLU A 111 -25.29 2.11 13.59
CA GLU A 111 -26.26 1.77 12.56
C GLU A 111 -25.62 1.82 11.16
N MET A 112 -24.87 2.88 10.85
CA MET A 112 -24.10 2.99 9.60
C MET A 112 -23.02 1.91 9.49
N GLY A 113 -22.37 1.57 10.60
CA GLY A 113 -21.48 0.41 10.75
C GLY A 113 -22.13 -0.88 10.30
N VAL A 114 -23.32 -1.16 10.81
CA VAL A 114 -24.09 -2.36 10.47
C VAL A 114 -24.55 -2.34 9.01
N VAL A 115 -25.11 -1.22 8.53
CA VAL A 115 -25.63 -1.08 7.17
C VAL A 115 -24.52 -1.21 6.13
N LEU A 116 -23.37 -0.59 6.37
CA LEU A 116 -22.20 -0.65 5.48
C LEU A 116 -21.31 -1.88 5.74
N ASN A 117 -21.74 -2.79 6.61
CA ASN A 117 -21.00 -3.98 7.03
C ASN A 117 -19.54 -3.68 7.43
N CYS A 118 -19.33 -2.52 8.04
CA CYS A 118 -18.06 -2.05 8.55
C CYS A 118 -17.98 -2.40 10.04
N GLY A 119 -16.88 -3.05 10.46
CA GLY A 119 -16.65 -3.32 11.88
C GLY A 119 -16.72 -2.04 12.71
N SER A 120 -17.44 -2.07 13.84
CA SER A 120 -17.67 -0.90 14.70
C SER A 120 -16.34 -0.36 15.24
N GLY A 121 -15.85 0.75 14.69
CA GLY A 121 -14.65 1.43 15.19
C GLY A 121 -13.81 2.14 14.14
N ASP A 122 -13.93 1.79 12.85
CA ASP A 122 -13.17 2.45 11.78
C ASP A 122 -14.01 3.51 11.04
N VAL A 123 -14.04 4.72 11.60
CA VAL A 123 -14.76 5.88 11.04
C VAL A 123 -14.20 6.28 9.67
N ALA A 124 -12.91 6.06 9.42
CA ALA A 124 -12.29 6.38 8.12
C ALA A 124 -12.76 5.42 7.03
N ARG A 125 -12.93 4.13 7.36
CA ARG A 125 -13.50 3.15 6.43
C ARG A 125 -14.97 3.42 6.15
N LEU A 126 -15.77 3.76 7.18
CA LEU A 126 -17.15 4.21 7.01
C LEU A 126 -17.26 5.41 6.07
N GLY A 127 -16.42 6.44 6.27
CA GLY A 127 -16.40 7.60 5.39
C GLY A 127 -16.06 7.26 3.94
N LYS A 128 -15.12 6.32 3.71
CA LYS A 128 -14.79 5.83 2.36
C LYS A 128 -15.95 5.11 1.70
N GLU A 129 -16.64 4.23 2.43
CA GLU A 129 -17.80 3.51 1.87
C GLU A 129 -18.98 4.44 1.57
N ILE A 130 -19.25 5.43 2.42
CA ILE A 130 -20.26 6.46 2.15
C ILE A 130 -19.91 7.24 0.88
N VAL A 131 -18.64 7.63 0.71
CA VAL A 131 -18.19 8.33 -0.49
C VAL A 131 -18.30 7.41 -1.72
N SER A 132 -17.93 6.13 -1.60
CA SER A 132 -18.05 5.16 -2.68
C SER A 132 -19.51 5.01 -3.13
N LEU A 133 -20.42 4.81 -2.18
CA LEU A 133 -21.86 4.72 -2.46
C LEU A 133 -22.41 6.01 -3.09
N GLY A 134 -21.95 7.18 -2.64
CA GLY A 134 -22.36 8.46 -3.25
C GLY A 134 -21.85 8.61 -4.69
N VAL A 135 -20.64 8.13 -4.98
CA VAL A 135 -20.11 8.09 -6.36
C VAL A 135 -20.92 7.11 -7.20
N GLU A 136 -21.19 5.90 -6.71
CA GLU A 136 -21.98 4.88 -7.41
C GLU A 136 -23.42 5.36 -7.68
N GLU A 137 -24.09 5.96 -6.69
CA GLU A 137 -25.42 6.55 -6.84
C GLU A 137 -25.41 7.60 -7.94
N PHE A 138 -24.46 8.54 -7.88
CA PHE A 138 -24.34 9.58 -8.89
C PHE A 138 -24.09 8.98 -10.28
N GLU A 139 -23.18 8.02 -10.40
CA GLU A 139 -22.88 7.36 -11.67
C GLU A 139 -24.11 6.69 -12.26
N ILE A 140 -24.87 5.92 -11.46
CA ILE A 140 -26.09 5.26 -11.90
C ILE A 140 -27.13 6.29 -12.34
N VAL A 141 -27.35 7.35 -11.55
CA VAL A 141 -28.29 8.43 -11.92
C VAL A 141 -27.90 9.09 -13.25
N GLN A 142 -26.61 9.32 -13.49
CA GLN A 142 -26.14 9.86 -14.77
C GLN A 142 -26.29 8.86 -15.91
N GLN A 143 -26.05 7.57 -15.66
CA GLN A 143 -26.25 6.52 -16.67
C GLN A 143 -27.71 6.41 -17.08
N VAL A 144 -28.64 6.46 -16.12
CA VAL A 144 -30.08 6.46 -16.39
C VAL A 144 -30.47 7.67 -17.25
N LYS A 145 -30.04 8.89 -16.90
CA LYS A 145 -30.30 10.09 -17.70
C LYS A 145 -29.77 9.98 -19.13
N ARG A 146 -28.57 9.42 -19.30
CA ARG A 146 -27.99 9.19 -20.64
C ARG A 146 -28.81 8.18 -21.44
N ALA A 147 -29.21 7.07 -20.81
CA ALA A 147 -30.02 6.04 -21.45
C ALA A 147 -31.39 6.58 -21.88
N GLU A 148 -32.04 7.39 -21.03
CA GLU A 148 -33.31 8.06 -21.37
C GLU A 148 -33.15 9.02 -22.55
N ALA A 149 -32.09 9.84 -22.56
CA ALA A 149 -31.82 10.74 -23.68
C ALA A 149 -31.55 9.98 -24.99
N GLN A 150 -30.84 8.86 -24.93
CA GLN A 150 -30.60 7.97 -26.07
C GLN A 150 -31.90 7.32 -26.56
N LEU A 151 -32.75 6.85 -25.65
CA LEU A 151 -34.05 6.28 -25.98
C LEU A 151 -34.96 7.31 -26.68
N GLU A 152 -35.01 8.54 -26.18
CA GLU A 152 -35.80 9.60 -26.82
C GLU A 152 -35.22 10.02 -28.17
N ALA A 153 -33.89 10.00 -28.34
CA ALA A 153 -33.27 10.19 -29.65
C ALA A 153 -33.66 9.07 -30.62
N LEU A 154 -33.59 7.80 -30.20
CA LEU A 154 -34.00 6.65 -31.01
C LEU A 154 -35.48 6.69 -31.38
N LYS A 155 -36.37 7.05 -30.46
CA LYS A 155 -37.81 7.23 -30.76
C LYS A 155 -38.06 8.37 -31.74
N ARG A 156 -37.32 9.47 -31.64
CA ARG A 156 -37.41 10.57 -32.63
C ARG A 156 -36.95 10.10 -34.00
N GLU A 157 -35.85 9.37 -34.05
CA GLU A 157 -35.31 8.85 -35.30
C GLU A 157 -36.22 7.78 -35.92
N GLN A 158 -36.77 6.89 -35.11
CA GLN A 158 -37.78 5.92 -35.56
C GLN A 158 -38.98 6.65 -36.17
N ARG A 159 -39.55 7.64 -35.47
CA ARG A 159 -40.66 8.45 -36.02
C ARG A 159 -40.28 9.13 -37.33
N ARG A 160 -39.07 9.69 -37.42
CA ARG A 160 -38.54 10.33 -38.63
C ARG A 160 -38.44 9.35 -39.80
N ILE A 161 -37.88 8.16 -39.56
CA ILE A 161 -37.72 7.12 -40.57
C ILE A 161 -39.08 6.56 -40.99
N THR A 162 -40.01 6.34 -40.06
CA THR A 162 -41.36 5.88 -40.37
C THR A 162 -42.10 6.91 -41.23
N ALA A 163 -42.05 8.20 -40.89
CA ALA A 163 -42.63 9.26 -41.70
C ALA A 163 -41.99 9.32 -43.10
N LEU A 164 -40.67 9.23 -43.19
CA LEU A 164 -39.96 9.22 -44.47
C LEU A 164 -40.31 7.99 -45.31
N LEU A 165 -40.51 6.83 -44.70
CA LEU A 165 -40.98 5.63 -45.40
C LEU A 165 -42.41 5.76 -45.90
N GLU A 166 -43.29 6.43 -45.15
CA GLU A 166 -44.65 6.75 -45.60
C GLU A 166 -44.61 7.71 -46.79
N ASP A 167 -43.80 8.78 -46.71
CA ASP A 167 -43.61 9.75 -47.80
C ASP A 167 -43.07 9.08 -49.07
N LEU A 168 -42.04 8.23 -48.94
CA LEU A 168 -41.44 7.50 -50.08
C LEU A 168 -42.38 6.44 -50.68
N ARG A 169 -43.32 5.91 -49.89
CA ARG A 169 -44.31 4.92 -50.35
C ARG A 169 -45.56 5.58 -50.95
N GLY A 170 -45.79 6.86 -50.69
CA GLY A 170 -46.89 7.62 -51.27
C GLY A 170 -46.76 7.73 -52.79
N GLU A 171 -47.88 7.62 -53.51
CA GLU A 171 -47.89 7.67 -54.98
C GLU A 171 -47.49 9.05 -55.56
N ASP A 172 -47.39 10.07 -54.71
CA ASP A 172 -46.95 11.42 -55.06
C ASP A 172 -45.42 11.61 -55.04
N TYR A 173 -44.65 10.62 -54.55
CA TYR A 173 -43.20 10.74 -54.50
C TYR A 173 -42.58 10.64 -55.90
N LYS A 174 -42.05 11.76 -56.38
CA LYS A 174 -41.16 11.82 -57.56
C LYS A 174 -39.74 12.05 -57.06
N ALA A 175 -38.82 11.14 -57.41
CA ALA A 175 -37.41 11.33 -57.15
C ALA A 175 -36.97 12.68 -57.74
N PRO A 176 -36.42 13.61 -56.95
CA PRO A 176 -35.88 14.87 -57.45
C PRO A 176 -34.89 14.61 -58.60
N SER A 177 -35.05 15.31 -59.72
CA SER A 177 -34.22 15.12 -60.92
C SER A 177 -32.75 15.41 -60.70
N ASP A 178 -32.45 16.17 -59.66
CA ASP A 178 -31.14 16.81 -59.45
C ASP A 178 -30.21 15.92 -58.61
N ILE A 179 -30.66 14.74 -58.17
CA ILE A 179 -29.86 13.80 -57.34
C ILE A 179 -28.53 13.46 -58.02
N VAL A 180 -28.51 13.28 -59.34
CA VAL A 180 -27.28 12.92 -60.06
C VAL A 180 -26.30 14.09 -60.08
N GLU A 181 -26.81 15.31 -60.26
CA GLU A 181 -26.00 16.54 -60.26
C GLU A 181 -25.45 16.82 -58.84
N ASP A 182 -26.33 16.81 -57.83
CA ASP A 182 -25.96 16.99 -56.43
C ASP A 182 -24.96 15.93 -55.98
N THR A 183 -25.16 14.65 -56.30
CA THR A 183 -24.22 13.59 -55.90
C THR A 183 -22.85 13.79 -56.54
N ALA A 184 -22.79 14.27 -57.77
CA ALA A 184 -21.53 14.62 -58.42
C ALA A 184 -20.83 15.81 -57.72
N GLU A 185 -21.59 16.83 -57.31
CA GLU A 185 -21.08 17.95 -56.52
C GLU A 185 -20.59 17.52 -55.13
N TRP A 186 -21.37 16.75 -54.38
CA TRP A 186 -20.99 16.19 -53.08
C TRP A 186 -19.75 15.31 -53.17
N MET A 187 -19.63 14.49 -54.23
CA MET A 187 -18.41 13.71 -54.48
C MET A 187 -17.20 14.61 -54.73
N ARG A 188 -17.36 15.72 -55.46
CA ARG A 188 -16.28 16.68 -55.72
C ARG A 188 -15.88 17.41 -54.43
N LEU A 189 -16.85 17.86 -53.63
CA LEU A 189 -16.63 18.51 -52.34
C LEU A 189 -15.97 17.55 -51.34
N ALA A 190 -16.41 16.29 -51.27
CA ALA A 190 -15.81 15.28 -50.41
C ALA A 190 -14.35 14.99 -50.80
N LYS A 191 -14.04 14.91 -52.10
CA LYS A 191 -12.65 14.80 -52.57
C LYS A 191 -11.82 16.01 -52.15
N HIS A 192 -12.38 17.22 -52.25
CA HIS A 192 -11.70 18.44 -51.85
C HIS A 192 -11.43 18.48 -50.33
N LEU A 193 -12.44 18.16 -49.51
CA LEU A 193 -12.29 18.09 -48.06
C LEU A 193 -11.29 17.02 -47.63
N LYS A 194 -11.29 15.85 -48.27
CA LYS A 194 -10.31 14.80 -48.00
C LYS A 194 -8.88 15.27 -48.29
N ALA A 195 -8.67 15.98 -49.41
CA ALA A 195 -7.38 16.59 -49.71
C ALA A 195 -6.98 17.64 -48.67
N LYS A 196 -7.94 18.46 -48.21
CA LYS A 196 -7.71 19.46 -47.15
C LYS A 196 -7.37 18.83 -45.80
N VAL A 197 -8.03 17.74 -45.42
CA VAL A 197 -7.73 17.00 -44.20
C VAL A 197 -6.30 16.45 -44.25
N ALA A 198 -5.90 15.83 -45.36
CA ALA A 198 -4.53 15.36 -45.55
C ALA A 198 -3.51 16.51 -45.46
N GLU A 199 -3.80 17.66 -46.07
CA GLU A 199 -2.97 18.87 -45.94
C GLU A 199 -2.86 19.34 -44.48
N TYR A 200 -3.98 19.36 -43.72
CA TYR A 200 -3.96 19.75 -42.31
C TYR A 200 -3.24 18.73 -41.43
N GLU A 201 -3.35 17.43 -41.69
CA GLU A 201 -2.59 16.38 -41.00
C GLU A 201 -1.09 16.52 -41.27
N GLU A 202 -0.70 16.81 -42.52
CA GLU A 202 0.69 17.10 -42.89
C GLU A 202 1.20 18.36 -42.15
N ARG A 203 0.41 19.44 -42.13
CA ARG A 203 0.75 20.66 -41.38
C ARG A 203 0.85 20.40 -39.88
N LEU A 204 -0.04 19.58 -39.31
CA LEU A 204 -0.03 19.24 -37.90
C LEU A 204 1.18 18.37 -37.53
N SER A 205 1.56 17.42 -38.40
CA SER A 205 2.75 16.58 -38.21
C SER A 205 4.06 17.36 -38.38
N ALA A 206 4.12 18.29 -39.33
CA ALA A 206 5.23 19.24 -39.46
C ALA A 206 5.33 20.15 -38.22
N SER A 207 4.20 20.63 -37.71
CA SER A 207 4.13 21.44 -36.48
C SER A 207 4.54 20.65 -35.23
N LYS A 208 4.10 19.38 -35.08
CA LYS A 208 4.49 18.49 -33.98
C LYS A 208 6.00 18.23 -33.93
N THR A 209 6.65 18.18 -35.10
CA THR A 209 8.10 18.01 -35.19
C THR A 209 8.82 19.30 -34.76
N SER A 210 8.28 20.47 -35.11
CA SER A 210 8.79 21.77 -34.66
C SER A 210 8.49 22.08 -33.19
N SER A 211 7.47 21.46 -32.57
CA SER A 211 7.15 21.66 -31.15
C SER A 211 7.94 20.76 -30.21
N ARG A 212 8.55 19.66 -30.70
CA ARG A 212 9.44 18.82 -29.89
C ARG A 212 10.78 19.48 -29.57
N SER A 213 11.28 20.38 -30.44
CA SER A 213 12.51 21.15 -30.17
C SER A 213 12.31 22.28 -29.15
N ILE A 214 11.06 22.68 -28.88
CA ILE A 214 10.65 23.64 -27.85
C ILE A 214 9.73 22.93 -26.84
N GLY A 215 9.99 21.65 -26.58
CA GLY A 215 9.24 20.87 -25.60
C GLY A 215 9.61 21.29 -24.17
N ILE A 216 8.70 21.03 -23.22
CA ILE A 216 8.91 21.20 -21.77
C ILE A 216 10.23 20.55 -21.32
N GLU A 217 10.63 19.44 -21.96
CA GLU A 217 11.88 18.73 -21.72
C GLU A 217 13.13 19.57 -22.02
N HIS A 218 13.15 20.34 -23.11
CA HIS A 218 14.25 21.26 -23.43
C HIS A 218 14.30 22.46 -22.47
N VAL A 219 13.14 22.92 -21.99
CA VAL A 219 13.07 23.94 -20.94
C VAL A 219 13.63 23.39 -19.62
N GLN A 220 13.28 22.16 -19.27
CA GLN A 220 13.75 21.49 -18.05
C GLN A 220 15.26 21.25 -18.08
N GLN A 221 15.81 20.83 -19.22
CA GLN A 221 17.25 20.70 -19.39
C GLN A 221 17.98 22.04 -19.20
N ARG A 222 17.50 23.11 -19.85
CA ARG A 222 18.09 24.45 -19.69
C ARG A 222 17.97 24.98 -18.27
N MET A 223 16.90 24.65 -17.56
CA MET A 223 16.77 25.00 -16.14
C MET A 223 17.84 24.31 -15.30
N GLY A 224 18.12 23.03 -15.56
CA GLY A 224 19.22 22.30 -14.93
C GLY A 224 20.58 22.93 -15.20
N ASP A 225 20.88 23.25 -16.46
CA ASP A 225 22.15 23.89 -16.85
C ASP A 225 22.34 25.25 -16.13
N VAL A 226 21.27 26.03 -15.98
CA VAL A 226 21.29 27.32 -15.27
C VAL A 226 21.50 27.13 -13.76
N GLU A 227 20.92 26.09 -13.16
CA GLU A 227 21.15 25.76 -11.75
C GLU A 227 22.59 25.34 -11.50
N GLU A 228 23.16 24.52 -12.38
CA GLU A 228 24.56 24.12 -12.31
C GLU A 228 25.51 25.34 -12.45
N GLN A 229 25.23 26.22 -13.41
CA GLN A 229 25.99 27.46 -13.58
C GLN A 229 25.89 28.38 -12.36
N LYS A 230 24.71 28.48 -11.73
CA LYS A 230 24.53 29.25 -10.50
C LYS A 230 25.33 28.66 -9.34
N ALA A 231 25.34 27.35 -9.19
CA ALA A 231 26.13 26.68 -8.17
C ALA A 231 27.64 26.93 -8.40
N ALA A 232 28.11 26.84 -9.64
CA ALA A 232 29.49 27.15 -9.99
C ALA A 232 29.84 28.62 -9.72
N LEU A 233 28.94 29.56 -10.03
CA LEU A 233 29.13 30.98 -9.71
C LEU A 233 29.20 31.24 -8.22
N GLN A 234 28.36 30.57 -7.40
CA GLN A 234 28.41 30.72 -5.95
C GLN A 234 29.76 30.28 -5.37
N VAL A 235 30.28 29.13 -5.81
CA VAL A 235 31.61 28.67 -5.40
C VAL A 235 32.69 29.68 -5.80
N LEU A 236 32.64 30.19 -7.04
CA LEU A 236 33.60 31.17 -7.51
C LEU A 236 33.49 32.51 -6.76
N GLU A 237 32.28 32.93 -6.39
CA GLU A 237 32.05 34.11 -5.55
C GLU A 237 32.62 33.94 -4.13
N GLU A 238 32.52 32.74 -3.55
CA GLU A 238 33.15 32.41 -2.27
C GLU A 238 34.68 32.46 -2.37
N GLU A 239 35.26 31.94 -3.45
CA GLU A 239 36.71 32.06 -3.69
C GLU A 239 37.13 33.52 -3.89
N LEU A 240 36.36 34.30 -4.65
CA LEU A 240 36.59 35.73 -4.89
C LEU A 240 36.45 36.57 -3.62
N ARG A 241 35.60 36.17 -2.65
CA ARG A 241 35.46 36.85 -1.35
C ARG A 241 36.79 37.00 -0.61
N ALA A 242 37.69 36.01 -0.71
CA ALA A 242 39.01 36.09 -0.11
C ALA A 242 39.88 37.23 -0.69
N PHE A 243 39.57 37.68 -1.90
CA PHE A 243 40.32 38.68 -2.65
C PHE A 243 39.60 40.04 -2.79
N GLN A 244 38.41 40.22 -2.21
CA GLN A 244 37.60 41.44 -2.33
C GLN A 244 38.29 42.71 -1.83
N ASN A 245 39.29 42.58 -0.95
CA ASN A 245 40.03 43.71 -0.39
C ASN A 245 41.27 44.09 -1.23
N LEU A 246 41.56 43.39 -2.33
CA LEU A 246 42.65 43.79 -3.21
C LEU A 246 42.21 44.88 -4.19
N PRO A 247 43.06 45.88 -4.45
CA PRO A 247 42.82 46.87 -5.50
C PRO A 247 42.63 46.23 -6.88
N ALA A 248 41.79 46.84 -7.72
CA ALA A 248 41.48 46.33 -9.07
C ALA A 248 42.69 46.32 -10.03
N ASP A 249 43.73 47.13 -9.78
CA ASP A 249 44.96 47.12 -10.59
C ASP A 249 45.94 46.06 -10.09
N ALA A 250 46.27 45.10 -10.95
CA ALA A 250 47.13 43.95 -10.66
C ALA A 250 48.53 44.34 -10.13
N ARG A 251 49.07 45.50 -10.54
CA ARG A 251 50.37 45.98 -10.01
C ARG A 251 50.25 46.41 -8.56
N THR A 252 49.19 47.15 -8.23
CA THR A 252 48.93 47.61 -6.86
C THR A 252 48.52 46.48 -5.92
N ALA A 253 47.73 45.50 -6.40
CA ALA A 253 47.40 44.28 -5.68
C ALA A 253 48.64 43.47 -5.29
N ARG A 254 49.59 43.30 -6.22
CA ARG A 254 50.88 42.62 -5.93
C ARG A 254 51.70 43.37 -4.89
N ALA A 255 51.72 44.70 -4.94
CA ALA A 255 52.44 45.51 -3.96
C ALA A 255 51.86 45.35 -2.54
N GLU A 256 50.52 45.31 -2.40
CA GLU A 256 49.86 45.07 -1.11
C GLU A 256 50.13 43.65 -0.58
N VAL A 257 50.11 42.62 -1.44
CA VAL A 257 50.46 41.24 -1.05
C VAL A 257 51.91 41.12 -0.58
N GLU A 258 52.85 41.74 -1.29
CA GLU A 258 54.26 41.74 -0.86
C GLU A 258 54.47 42.54 0.43
N ARG A 259 53.79 43.68 0.61
CA ARG A 259 53.77 44.41 1.88
C ARG A 259 53.26 43.54 3.04
N ALA A 260 52.18 42.79 2.84
CA ALA A 260 51.64 41.88 3.84
C ALA A 260 52.62 40.73 4.16
N ARG A 261 53.29 40.16 3.14
CA ARG A 261 54.33 39.12 3.30
C ARG A 261 55.55 39.63 4.07
N GLU A 262 56.01 40.84 3.78
CA GLU A 262 57.08 41.48 4.55
C GLU A 262 56.67 41.71 6.01
N GLY A 263 55.44 42.17 6.25
CA GLY A 263 54.86 42.32 7.58
C GLY A 263 54.86 41.01 8.36
N LEU A 264 54.41 39.92 7.73
CA LEU A 264 54.44 38.58 8.33
C LEU A 264 55.87 38.13 8.63
N ARG A 265 56.82 38.28 7.69
CA ARG A 265 58.23 37.95 7.93
C ARG A 265 58.81 38.71 9.12
N ARG A 266 58.53 40.03 9.21
CA ARG A 266 58.97 40.85 10.36
C ARG A 266 58.40 40.36 11.68
N LEU A 267 57.10 40.03 11.71
CA LEU A 267 56.45 39.46 12.91
C LEU A 267 57.03 38.10 13.28
N THR A 268 57.29 37.24 12.29
CA THR A 268 57.94 35.94 12.48
C THR A 268 59.35 36.10 13.04
N THR A 269 60.19 36.95 12.45
CA THR A 269 61.54 37.22 12.98
C THR A 269 61.48 37.83 14.38
N LYS A 270 60.52 38.72 14.66
CA LYS A 270 60.33 39.28 16.00
C LYS A 270 59.92 38.20 16.99
N ARG A 271 58.99 37.32 16.62
CA ARG A 271 58.57 36.16 17.41
C ARG A 271 59.78 35.28 17.70
N ASP A 272 60.55 34.93 16.68
CA ASP A 272 61.69 34.03 16.80
C ASP A 272 62.78 34.64 17.69
N ARG A 273 63.10 35.94 17.54
CA ARG A 273 64.02 36.66 18.45
C ARG A 273 63.53 36.72 19.89
N LEU A 274 62.24 36.99 20.11
CA LEU A 274 61.65 36.98 21.45
C LEU A 274 61.70 35.56 22.06
N PHE A 275 61.53 34.53 21.22
CA PHE A 275 61.62 33.14 21.64
C PHE A 275 63.06 32.74 21.97
N GLU A 276 64.03 33.11 21.14
CA GLU A 276 65.47 32.94 21.41
C GLU A 276 65.88 33.62 22.72
N GLY A 277 65.42 34.86 22.95
CA GLY A 277 65.67 35.58 24.22
C GLY A 277 64.98 34.97 25.45
N LEU A 278 63.98 34.12 25.29
CA LEU A 278 63.37 33.35 26.37
C LEU A 278 64.09 32.01 26.64
N VAL A 279 64.79 31.48 25.63
CA VAL A 279 65.47 30.17 25.67
C VAL A 279 66.94 30.29 26.12
N ASP A 280 67.59 31.44 25.95
CA ASP A 280 68.97 31.71 26.40
C ASP A 280 69.07 32.63 27.65
N PRO A 281 68.97 32.10 28.88
CA PRO A 281 69.30 32.85 30.10
C PRO A 281 70.81 32.90 30.44
N TYR A 282 71.73 32.52 29.54
CA TYR A 282 73.18 32.57 29.75
C TYR A 282 73.94 33.24 28.59
N ASN A 283 73.73 34.55 28.43
CA ASN A 283 74.73 35.47 27.85
C ASN A 283 74.40 36.93 28.22
N ARG A 284 74.82 37.32 29.43
CA ARG A 284 75.31 38.68 29.73
C ARG A 284 76.82 38.62 29.78
#